data_AF-A0A395SUR3-F1
#
_entry.id   AF-A0A395SUR3-F1
#
_cell.length_a   1.000
_cell.length_b   1.000
_cell.length_c   1.000
_cell.angle_alpha   90.00
_cell.angle_beta   90.00
_cell.angle_gamma   90.00
#
_symmetry.space_group_name_H-M   'P 1'
#
loop_
_entity.id
_entity.type
_entity.pdbx_description
1 polymer ?
#
loop_
_entity_poly.entity_id
_entity_poly.type
_entity_poly.pdbx_seq_one_letter_code
_entity_poly.pdbx_strand_id
1 'polypeptide(L)'
;MESHVNYLFGGTKPWDNSLWTASDDRVRGGSSISHLTVSSPTQAIFHGNLDTKTLGGAGFASQRTKGDLALDLSHTAGLQLVLGAGSSEQKFTLNVKDTIPGKRKDGRDESGISWEVDFEAPPEGGVLVKHWDQFKATYRGREVKDPEPLKVEDIKRISLMARSFFDKQDGDFKLVVNSIAAVKKGHDDSDDEEDMKKPAPPVQSGPRPAWKALFCGLL
;
A
#
# COMPACT_ATOMS: atom_id res chain seq x y z
N MET A 1 12.18 8.67 23.21
CA MET A 1 11.29 8.78 22.04
C MET A 1 10.94 7.36 21.65
N GLU A 2 9.71 6.91 21.92
CA GLU A 2 9.25 5.65 21.33
C GLU A 2 9.29 5.79 19.82
N SER A 3 9.90 4.84 19.12
CA SER A 3 9.86 4.84 17.66
C SER A 3 8.40 4.61 17.24
N HIS A 4 7.83 5.55 16.48
CA HIS A 4 6.49 5.44 15.89
C HIS A 4 6.38 4.36 14.80
N VAL A 5 7.43 3.55 14.62
CA VAL A 5 7.54 2.52 13.59
C VAL A 5 7.98 1.17 14.18
N ASN A 6 7.50 0.09 13.59
CA ASN A 6 7.96 -1.27 13.81
C ASN A 6 8.72 -1.75 12.55
N TYR A 7 10.03 -1.96 12.66
CA TYR A 7 10.83 -2.39 11.52
C TYR A 7 10.44 -3.79 11.07
N LEU A 8 10.28 -3.98 9.76
CA LEU A 8 10.04 -5.27 9.11
C LEU A 8 11.35 -5.77 8.47
N PHE A 9 12.06 -4.88 7.80
CA PHE A 9 13.36 -5.14 7.17
C PHE A 9 14.27 -3.90 7.30
N GLY A 10 15.56 -4.11 7.55
CA GLY A 10 16.49 -3.07 7.94
C GLY A 10 16.20 -2.48 9.33
N GLY A 11 16.82 -1.34 9.66
CA GLY A 11 16.71 -0.73 10.98
C GLY A 11 17.14 -1.71 12.08
N THR A 12 16.24 -2.02 13.02
CA THR A 12 16.49 -3.02 14.08
C THR A 12 16.21 -4.47 13.67
N LYS A 13 15.69 -4.71 12.45
CA LYS A 13 15.50 -6.04 11.84
C LYS A 13 16.45 -6.20 10.66
N PRO A 14 17.67 -6.75 10.84
CA PRO A 14 18.66 -6.83 9.78
C PRO A 14 18.11 -7.37 8.46
N TRP A 15 18.51 -6.76 7.35
CA TRP A 15 18.27 -7.31 6.03
C TRP A 15 18.90 -8.69 5.89
N ASP A 16 18.14 -9.62 5.32
CA ASP A 16 18.60 -10.95 4.96
C ASP A 16 18.11 -11.28 3.54
N ASN A 17 19.04 -11.47 2.60
CA ASN A 17 18.69 -11.80 1.22
C ASN A 17 17.96 -13.15 1.13
N SER A 18 18.22 -14.06 2.08
CA SER A 18 17.65 -15.40 2.07
C SER A 18 16.13 -15.39 2.21
N LEU A 19 15.57 -14.32 2.76
CA LEU A 19 14.13 -14.11 2.92
C LEU A 19 13.45 -13.57 1.65
N TRP A 20 14.20 -13.26 0.60
CA TRP A 20 13.67 -12.64 -0.62
C TRP A 20 13.94 -13.50 -1.84
N THR A 21 13.08 -13.41 -2.84
CA THR A 21 13.25 -14.12 -4.10
C THR A 21 12.60 -13.43 -5.28
N ALA A 22 13.20 -13.62 -6.44
CA ALA A 22 12.74 -13.05 -7.69
C ALA A 22 11.34 -13.56 -8.07
N SER A 23 10.56 -12.66 -8.67
CA SER A 23 9.32 -12.93 -9.37
C SER A 23 9.25 -11.99 -10.56
N ASP A 24 10.08 -12.23 -11.56
CA ASP A 24 10.15 -11.38 -12.76
C ASP A 24 9.20 -11.89 -13.85
N ASP A 25 9.01 -11.09 -14.89
CA ASP A 25 8.19 -11.44 -16.07
C ASP A 25 8.65 -12.69 -16.83
N ARG A 26 9.83 -13.23 -16.53
CA ARG A 26 10.30 -14.56 -16.97
C ARG A 26 9.30 -15.67 -16.67
N VAL A 27 8.47 -15.56 -15.63
CA VAL A 27 7.37 -16.50 -15.35
C VAL A 27 6.28 -16.51 -16.44
N ARG A 28 6.30 -15.51 -17.33
CA ARG A 28 5.46 -15.34 -18.52
C ARG A 28 6.27 -15.31 -19.82
N GLY A 29 7.56 -15.65 -19.78
CA GLY A 29 8.45 -15.62 -20.94
C GLY A 29 9.05 -14.25 -21.26
N GLY A 30 9.00 -13.28 -20.34
CA GLY A 30 9.73 -12.02 -20.47
C GLY A 30 11.23 -12.17 -20.18
N SER A 31 11.96 -11.06 -20.33
CA SER A 31 13.43 -11.02 -20.20
C SER A 31 13.93 -10.11 -19.07
N SER A 32 13.03 -9.57 -18.23
CA SER A 32 13.44 -8.75 -17.10
C SER A 32 14.07 -9.60 -16.00
N ILE A 33 15.05 -9.03 -15.30
CA ILE A 33 15.78 -9.70 -14.23
C ILE A 33 15.90 -8.73 -13.05
N SER A 34 15.59 -9.20 -11.86
CA SER A 34 15.85 -8.47 -10.62
C SER A 34 16.72 -9.24 -9.64
N HIS A 35 17.34 -8.49 -8.74
CA HIS A 35 18.14 -8.95 -7.63
C HIS A 35 17.87 -8.08 -6.39
N LEU A 36 18.04 -8.69 -5.21
CA LEU A 36 18.15 -7.97 -3.94
C LEU A 36 19.51 -8.31 -3.32
N THR A 37 20.38 -7.32 -3.21
CA THR A 37 21.70 -7.47 -2.59
C THR A 37 21.71 -6.76 -1.25
N VAL A 38 22.07 -7.46 -0.18
CA VAL A 38 22.24 -6.86 1.16
C VAL A 38 23.66 -6.31 1.25
N SER A 39 23.81 -4.98 1.28
CA SER A 39 25.12 -4.32 1.39
C SER A 39 25.58 -4.21 2.85
N SER A 40 24.63 -4.13 3.78
CA SER A 40 24.86 -4.16 5.23
C SER A 40 23.58 -4.60 5.96
N PRO A 41 23.61 -4.91 7.27
CA PRO A 41 22.41 -5.23 8.04
C PRO A 41 21.29 -4.19 7.91
N THR A 42 21.62 -2.93 7.64
CA THR A 42 20.66 -1.81 7.56
C THR A 42 20.50 -1.25 6.15
N GLN A 43 20.93 -1.98 5.11
CA GLN A 43 20.75 -1.55 3.73
C GLN A 43 20.69 -2.74 2.76
N ALA A 44 19.66 -2.72 1.92
CA ALA A 44 19.54 -3.55 0.74
C ALA A 44 19.47 -2.71 -0.53
N ILE A 45 19.92 -3.29 -1.64
CA ILE A 45 19.88 -2.71 -2.98
C ILE A 45 18.99 -3.62 -3.82
N PHE A 46 17.85 -3.09 -4.26
CA PHE A 46 16.99 -3.73 -5.26
C PHE A 46 17.41 -3.24 -6.64
N HIS A 47 17.89 -4.12 -7.51
CA HIS A 47 18.46 -3.73 -8.80
C HIS A 47 18.24 -4.78 -9.89
N GLY A 48 18.50 -4.41 -11.13
CA GLY A 48 18.42 -5.31 -12.26
C GLY A 48 18.18 -4.58 -13.57
N ASN A 49 17.65 -5.30 -14.55
CA ASN A 49 17.31 -4.78 -15.86
C ASN A 49 15.82 -5.05 -16.16
N LEU A 50 15.13 -4.00 -16.60
CA LEU A 50 13.74 -4.04 -17.02
C LEU A 50 13.70 -4.07 -18.56
N ASP A 51 13.25 -5.19 -19.12
CA ASP A 51 13.04 -5.33 -20.56
C ASP A 51 11.56 -5.11 -20.90
N THR A 52 11.31 -4.27 -21.90
CA THR A 52 9.96 -4.03 -22.42
C THR A 52 9.73 -4.69 -23.77
N LYS A 53 10.79 -5.11 -24.46
CA LYS A 53 10.71 -5.56 -25.85
C LYS A 53 10.13 -6.97 -25.97
N THR A 54 10.53 -7.88 -25.10
CA THR A 54 10.17 -9.31 -25.19
C THR A 54 8.67 -9.53 -25.11
N LEU A 55 7.94 -8.73 -24.32
CA LEU A 55 6.50 -8.84 -24.14
C LEU A 55 5.73 -7.66 -24.77
N GLY A 56 6.29 -7.01 -25.79
CA GLY A 56 5.59 -6.00 -26.59
C GLY A 56 5.17 -4.75 -25.79
N GLY A 57 6.11 -4.15 -25.07
CA GLY A 57 5.93 -2.98 -24.21
C GLY A 57 5.61 -3.33 -22.74
N ALA A 58 5.21 -4.57 -22.46
CA ALA A 58 5.03 -5.04 -21.09
C ALA A 58 6.37 -5.53 -20.51
N GLY A 59 6.57 -5.33 -19.21
CA GLY A 59 7.74 -5.85 -18.50
C GLY A 59 7.63 -5.61 -17.00
N PHE A 60 8.16 -6.52 -16.19
CA PHE A 60 8.34 -6.28 -14.75
C PHE A 60 9.46 -7.14 -14.18
N ALA A 61 10.20 -6.55 -13.24
CA ALA A 61 11.23 -7.20 -12.45
C ALA A 61 10.87 -6.96 -10.97
N SER A 62 10.79 -8.02 -10.15
CA SER A 62 10.39 -7.85 -8.74
C SER A 62 11.08 -8.82 -7.79
N GLN A 63 11.35 -8.33 -6.59
CA GLN A 63 11.79 -9.13 -5.45
C GLN A 63 10.67 -9.14 -4.42
N ARG A 64 10.29 -10.32 -3.95
CA ARG A 64 9.27 -10.49 -2.90
C ARG A 64 9.80 -11.33 -1.76
N THR A 65 9.16 -11.20 -0.61
CA THR A 65 9.41 -12.07 0.54
C THR A 65 9.04 -13.52 0.24
N LYS A 66 9.80 -14.47 0.79
CA LYS A 66 9.52 -15.91 0.77
C LYS A 66 8.52 -16.28 1.85
N GLY A 67 7.85 -17.41 1.66
CA GLY A 67 6.95 -18.00 2.65
C GLY A 67 5.67 -17.19 2.87
N ASP A 68 5.11 -17.37 4.06
CA ASP A 68 4.02 -16.57 4.64
C ASP A 68 4.62 -15.70 5.75
N LEU A 69 4.51 -14.38 5.61
CA LEU A 69 4.95 -13.46 6.66
C LEU A 69 3.99 -13.46 7.87
N ALA A 70 2.70 -13.73 7.65
CA ALA A 70 1.62 -13.70 8.65
C ALA A 70 1.70 -12.48 9.60
N LEU A 71 1.84 -11.28 9.02
CA LEU A 71 1.97 -10.04 9.81
C LEU A 71 0.60 -9.46 10.12
N ASP A 72 0.33 -9.26 11.41
CA ASP A 72 -0.77 -8.41 11.86
C ASP A 72 -0.29 -6.94 11.90
N LEU A 73 -0.79 -6.16 10.95
CA LEU A 73 -0.52 -4.72 10.84
C LEU A 73 -1.78 -3.87 11.11
N SER A 74 -2.83 -4.43 11.69
CA SER A 74 -4.14 -3.78 11.88
C SER A 74 -4.08 -2.44 12.65
N HIS A 75 -3.09 -2.29 13.53
CA HIS A 75 -2.83 -1.07 14.31
C HIS A 75 -1.88 -0.07 13.64
N THR A 76 -1.68 -0.20 12.32
CA THR A 76 -0.74 0.63 11.56
C THR A 76 -1.47 1.50 10.53
N ALA A 77 -0.94 2.68 10.25
CA ALA A 77 -1.46 3.59 9.23
C ALA A 77 -0.95 3.25 7.81
N GLY A 78 0.15 2.50 7.72
CA GLY A 78 0.79 2.17 6.46
C GLY A 78 2.23 1.67 6.62
N LEU A 79 2.98 1.73 5.53
CA LEU A 79 4.38 1.34 5.46
C LEU A 79 5.29 2.54 5.21
N GLN A 80 6.36 2.64 5.99
CA GLN A 80 7.44 3.60 5.79
C GLN A 80 8.61 2.93 5.06
N LEU A 81 9.08 3.60 4.01
CA LEU A 81 10.32 3.31 3.31
C LEU A 81 11.35 4.37 3.71
N VAL A 82 12.49 3.94 4.24
CA VAL A 82 13.68 4.80 4.36
C VAL A 82 14.62 4.43 3.22
N LEU A 83 14.82 5.36 2.30
CA LEU A 83 15.58 5.19 1.07
C LEU A 83 16.96 5.85 1.20
N GLY A 84 17.97 5.21 0.62
CA GLY A 84 19.31 5.78 0.49
C GLY A 84 19.48 6.58 -0.80
N ALA A 85 20.53 7.41 -0.82
CA ALA A 85 20.91 8.17 -2.00
C ALA A 85 21.36 7.27 -3.17
N GLY A 86 21.32 7.83 -4.38
CA GLY A 86 21.84 7.18 -5.58
C GLY A 86 20.95 6.09 -6.15
N SER A 87 19.66 6.08 -5.79
CA SER A 87 18.63 5.33 -6.53
C SER A 87 18.47 5.91 -7.94
N SER A 88 18.08 5.09 -8.90
CA SER A 88 17.81 5.52 -10.27
C SER A 88 16.46 6.23 -10.39
N GLU A 89 16.26 6.97 -11.48
CA GLU A 89 15.09 7.85 -11.69
C GLU A 89 13.80 7.11 -12.07
N GLN A 90 13.83 5.77 -12.17
CA GLN A 90 12.63 5.01 -12.49
C GLN A 90 11.59 5.08 -11.37
N LYS A 91 10.33 4.91 -11.78
CA LYS A 91 9.22 4.68 -10.87
C LYS A 91 9.23 3.23 -10.40
N PHE A 92 9.09 3.06 -9.09
CA PHE A 92 9.00 1.77 -8.42
C PHE A 92 7.60 1.55 -7.88
N THR A 93 7.25 0.30 -7.61
CA THR A 93 6.00 -0.09 -6.97
C THR A 93 6.30 -0.88 -5.70
N LEU A 94 5.65 -0.50 -4.60
CA LEU A 94 5.58 -1.29 -3.38
C LEU A 94 4.30 -2.11 -3.41
N ASN A 95 4.44 -3.42 -3.24
CA ASN A 95 3.33 -4.35 -3.31
C ASN A 95 3.13 -5.05 -1.97
N VAL A 96 1.88 -5.22 -1.55
CA VAL A 96 1.49 -6.13 -0.46
C VAL A 96 0.44 -7.13 -0.94
N LYS A 97 0.43 -8.31 -0.30
CA LYS A 97 -0.61 -9.33 -0.48
C LYS A 97 -1.07 -9.85 0.87
N ASP A 98 -2.37 -10.03 1.01
CA ASP A 98 -3.06 -10.71 2.10
C ASP A 98 -3.44 -12.17 1.74
N THR A 99 -3.05 -12.61 0.55
CA THR A 99 -3.26 -13.98 0.07
C THR A 99 -1.99 -14.52 -0.56
N ILE A 100 -1.74 -15.82 -0.35
CA ILE A 100 -0.75 -16.57 -1.11
C ILE A 100 -1.49 -17.30 -2.23
N PRO A 101 -1.24 -16.97 -3.51
CA PRO A 101 -1.84 -17.70 -4.61
C PRO A 101 -1.49 -19.19 -4.55
N GLY A 102 -2.39 -20.02 -5.08
CA GLY A 102 -2.13 -21.44 -5.24
C GLY A 102 -0.91 -21.72 -6.13
N LYS A 103 -0.57 -23.00 -6.26
CA LYS A 103 0.49 -23.46 -7.15
C LYS A 103 -0.12 -24.03 -8.41
N ARG A 104 0.44 -23.65 -9.57
CA ARG A 104 0.18 -24.29 -10.85
C ARG A 104 0.79 -25.70 -10.89
N LYS A 105 0.37 -26.50 -11.87
CA LYS A 105 0.93 -27.84 -12.12
C LYS A 105 2.45 -27.85 -12.36
N ASP A 106 3.01 -26.75 -12.86
CA ASP A 106 4.45 -26.57 -13.08
C ASP A 106 5.20 -26.00 -11.86
N GLY A 107 4.54 -25.91 -10.70
CA GLY A 107 5.12 -25.40 -9.45
C GLY A 107 5.20 -23.88 -9.32
N ARG A 108 4.81 -23.12 -10.36
CA ARG A 108 4.78 -21.65 -10.32
C ARG A 108 3.62 -21.15 -9.46
N ASP A 109 3.79 -19.98 -8.87
CA ASP A 109 2.70 -19.28 -8.19
C ASP A 109 1.61 -18.92 -9.22
N GLU A 110 0.35 -19.11 -8.85
CA GLU A 110 -0.79 -18.57 -9.58
C GLU A 110 -0.82 -17.05 -9.51
N SER A 111 -1.61 -16.45 -10.42
CA SER A 111 -1.88 -15.02 -10.32
C SER A 111 -2.91 -14.79 -9.22
N GLY A 112 -2.70 -13.76 -8.41
CA GLY A 112 -3.66 -13.32 -7.41
C GLY A 112 -3.64 -11.80 -7.33
N ILE A 113 -4.58 -11.24 -6.56
CA ILE A 113 -4.64 -9.81 -6.30
C ILE A 113 -3.33 -9.36 -5.63
N SER A 114 -2.88 -8.17 -6.00
CA SER A 114 -1.79 -7.45 -5.35
C SER A 114 -2.30 -6.06 -5.02
N TRP A 115 -1.99 -5.57 -3.85
CA TRP A 115 -2.23 -4.18 -3.48
C TRP A 115 -0.96 -3.40 -3.75
N GLU A 116 -1.06 -2.39 -4.61
CA GLU A 116 0.10 -1.74 -5.22
C GLU A 116 0.06 -0.22 -5.00
N VAL A 117 1.21 0.36 -4.67
CA VAL A 117 1.40 1.81 -4.63
C VAL A 117 2.71 2.17 -5.32
N ASP A 118 2.63 3.12 -6.25
CA ASP A 118 3.79 3.60 -6.99
C ASP A 118 4.52 4.71 -6.22
N PHE A 119 5.83 4.82 -6.42
CA PHE A 119 6.66 5.88 -5.86
C PHE A 119 7.94 6.08 -6.67
N GLU A 120 8.55 7.25 -6.51
CA GLU A 120 9.88 7.57 -7.02
C GLU A 120 10.79 7.83 -5.83
N ALA A 121 12.04 7.39 -5.91
CA ALA A 121 13.01 7.60 -4.85
C ALA A 121 13.59 9.02 -4.94
N PRO A 122 13.62 9.80 -3.84
CA PRO A 122 14.32 11.08 -3.85
C PRO A 122 15.82 10.87 -4.16
N PRO A 123 16.46 11.70 -4.99
CA PRO A 123 17.86 11.51 -5.41
C PRO A 123 18.85 11.36 -4.24
N GLU A 124 18.66 12.17 -3.20
CA GLU A 124 19.48 12.20 -1.98
C GLU A 124 19.07 11.15 -0.93
N GLY A 125 18.10 10.28 -1.26
CA GLY A 125 17.41 9.44 -0.29
C GLY A 125 16.40 10.22 0.54
N GLY A 126 15.72 9.53 1.44
CA GLY A 126 14.68 10.16 2.26
C GLY A 126 13.70 9.16 2.86
N VAL A 127 12.64 9.70 3.45
CA VAL A 127 11.58 8.92 4.07
C VAL A 127 10.30 9.10 3.28
N LEU A 128 9.69 7.98 2.87
CA LEU A 128 8.37 7.95 2.25
C LEU A 128 7.43 7.13 3.13
N VAL A 129 6.25 7.66 3.43
CA VAL A 129 5.17 6.91 4.09
C VAL A 129 4.11 6.62 3.04
N LYS A 130 3.67 5.35 2.99
CA LYS A 130 2.61 4.85 2.11
C LYS A 130 1.47 4.35 2.96
N HIS A 131 0.40 5.14 3.03
CA HIS A 131 -0.81 4.83 3.78
C HIS A 131 -1.61 3.73 3.10
N TRP A 132 -2.36 2.95 3.87
CA TRP A 132 -3.11 1.80 3.36
C TRP A 132 -4.13 2.17 2.27
N ASP A 133 -4.73 3.36 2.37
CA ASP A 133 -5.70 3.92 1.41
C ASP A 133 -5.08 4.31 0.04
N GLN A 134 -3.75 4.42 -0.03
CA GLN A 134 -3.02 4.70 -1.27
C GLN A 134 -2.79 3.44 -2.10
N PHE A 135 -2.92 2.26 -1.50
CA PHE A 135 -2.72 1.00 -2.21
C PHE A 135 -3.96 0.67 -3.03
N LYS A 136 -3.73 0.34 -4.30
CA LYS A 136 -4.80 -0.08 -5.22
C LYS A 136 -4.72 -1.56 -5.49
N ALA A 137 -5.86 -2.24 -5.41
CA ALA A 137 -5.94 -3.64 -5.80
C ALA A 137 -5.74 -3.79 -7.32
N THR A 138 -4.81 -4.65 -7.72
CA THR A 138 -4.56 -4.98 -9.11
C THR A 138 -4.50 -6.50 -9.33
N TYR A 139 -4.95 -6.92 -10.50
CA TYR A 139 -4.80 -8.29 -10.99
C TYR A 139 -4.08 -8.24 -12.33
N ARG A 140 -2.86 -8.80 -12.36
CA ARG A 140 -1.96 -8.79 -13.54
C ARG A 140 -1.74 -7.38 -14.10
N GLY A 141 -1.51 -6.41 -13.20
CA GLY A 141 -1.19 -5.03 -13.54
C GLY A 141 -2.38 -4.17 -13.97
N ARG A 142 -3.61 -4.70 -13.88
CA ARG A 142 -4.86 -3.96 -14.12
C ARG A 142 -5.58 -3.75 -12.80
N GLU A 143 -6.07 -2.53 -12.57
CA GLU A 143 -6.86 -2.19 -11.39
C GLU A 143 -8.15 -3.05 -11.33
N VAL A 144 -8.46 -3.55 -10.13
CA VAL A 144 -9.68 -4.31 -9.85
C VAL A 144 -10.77 -3.32 -9.45
N LYS A 145 -11.95 -3.42 -10.05
CA LYS A 145 -13.12 -2.64 -9.63
C LYS A 145 -13.73 -3.29 -8.39
N ASP A 146 -14.07 -2.46 -7.40
CA ASP A 146 -14.74 -2.87 -6.16
C ASP A 146 -14.08 -4.10 -5.50
N PRO A 147 -12.78 -4.05 -5.16
CA PRO A 147 -12.09 -5.17 -4.56
C PRO A 147 -12.60 -5.41 -3.12
N GLU A 148 -12.59 -6.68 -2.70
CA GLU A 148 -12.64 -7.00 -1.27
C GLU A 148 -11.49 -6.27 -0.54
N PRO A 149 -11.73 -5.63 0.61
CA PRO A 149 -10.71 -4.84 1.30
C PRO A 149 -9.44 -5.64 1.63
N LEU A 150 -8.28 -4.97 1.61
CA LEU A 150 -7.01 -5.53 2.07
C LEU A 150 -7.13 -5.95 3.53
N LYS A 151 -6.82 -7.21 3.83
CA LYS A 151 -6.77 -7.71 5.21
C LYS A 151 -5.43 -7.35 5.86
N VAL A 152 -5.37 -6.16 6.43
CA VAL A 152 -4.16 -5.59 7.03
C VAL A 152 -3.69 -6.38 8.26
N GLU A 153 -4.60 -7.08 8.93
CA GLU A 153 -4.35 -8.02 10.02
C GLU A 153 -3.67 -9.33 9.60
N ASP A 154 -3.55 -9.60 8.29
CA ASP A 154 -2.96 -10.84 7.79
C ASP A 154 -2.14 -10.64 6.50
N ILE A 155 -1.16 -9.74 6.56
CA ILE A 155 -0.25 -9.51 5.43
C ILE A 155 0.68 -10.70 5.24
N LYS A 156 0.55 -11.33 4.07
CA LYS A 156 1.27 -12.55 3.68
C LYS A 156 2.59 -12.28 2.98
N ARG A 157 2.66 -11.23 2.14
CA ARG A 157 3.84 -10.94 1.32
C ARG A 157 4.04 -9.45 1.09
N ILE A 158 5.31 -9.05 0.97
CA ILE A 158 5.74 -7.71 0.56
C ILE A 158 6.66 -7.84 -0.66
N SER A 159 6.61 -6.91 -1.60
CA SER A 159 7.49 -6.90 -2.78
C SER A 159 7.86 -5.49 -3.24
N LEU A 160 9.09 -5.37 -3.75
CA LEU A 160 9.59 -4.22 -4.49
C LEU A 160 9.61 -4.58 -5.98
N MET A 161 9.12 -3.68 -6.83
CA MET A 161 8.99 -3.92 -8.26
C MET A 161 9.43 -2.71 -9.09
N ALA A 162 10.13 -2.98 -10.19
CA ALA A 162 10.26 -2.09 -11.33
C ALA A 162 9.40 -2.65 -12.47
N ARG A 163 8.55 -1.82 -13.08
CA ARG A 163 7.64 -2.25 -14.16
C ARG A 163 7.66 -1.26 -15.31
N SER A 164 7.33 -1.72 -16.51
CA SER A 164 7.43 -0.89 -17.72
C SER A 164 6.40 0.25 -17.80
N PHE A 165 5.31 0.13 -17.04
CA PHE A 165 4.11 0.97 -17.19
C PHE A 165 3.61 1.04 -18.64
N PHE A 166 3.74 -0.08 -19.37
CA PHE A 166 3.46 -0.17 -20.80
C PHE A 166 4.38 0.73 -21.62
N ASP A 167 5.67 0.38 -21.62
CA ASP A 167 6.75 1.00 -22.41
C ASP A 167 7.05 2.46 -22.07
N LYS A 168 6.76 2.89 -20.84
CA LYS A 168 7.12 4.22 -20.34
C LYS A 168 8.48 4.28 -19.66
N GLN A 169 9.03 3.12 -19.27
CA GLN A 169 10.39 3.00 -18.72
C GLN A 169 10.96 1.60 -19.00
N ASP A 170 12.26 1.56 -19.25
CA ASP A 170 13.06 0.36 -19.51
C ASP A 170 14.50 0.55 -18.99
N GLY A 171 15.32 -0.49 -19.13
CA GLY A 171 16.75 -0.45 -18.83
C GLY A 171 17.10 -0.78 -17.38
N ASP A 172 18.33 -0.44 -17.00
CA ASP A 172 18.87 -0.76 -15.68
C ASP A 172 18.22 0.11 -14.59
N PHE A 173 17.85 -0.52 -13.49
CA PHE A 173 17.27 0.14 -12.33
C PHE A 173 18.03 -0.22 -11.05
N LYS A 174 18.00 0.69 -10.09
CA LYS A 174 18.60 0.52 -8.76
C LYS A 174 17.82 1.34 -7.74
N LEU A 175 17.40 0.69 -6.66
CA LEU A 175 16.74 1.31 -5.51
C LEU A 175 17.51 0.95 -4.25
N VAL A 176 17.98 1.95 -3.52
CA VAL A 176 18.67 1.77 -2.24
C VAL A 176 17.65 1.87 -1.11
N VAL A 177 17.44 0.77 -0.39
CA VAL A 177 16.44 0.67 0.68
C VAL A 177 17.14 0.42 2.00
N ASN A 178 17.16 1.42 2.86
CA ASN A 178 17.71 1.30 4.20
C ASN A 178 16.76 0.52 5.12
N SER A 179 15.46 0.82 5.07
CA SER A 179 14.48 0.03 5.82
C SER A 179 13.06 0.10 5.26
N ILE A 180 12.28 -0.93 5.60
CA ILE A 180 10.82 -0.98 5.48
C ILE A 180 10.26 -1.21 6.88
N ALA A 181 9.34 -0.36 7.31
CA ALA A 181 8.75 -0.43 8.65
C ALA A 181 7.23 -0.18 8.59
N ALA A 182 6.49 -0.75 9.52
CA ALA A 182 5.07 -0.43 9.70
C ALA A 182 4.92 0.79 10.61
N VAL A 183 4.09 1.75 10.23
CA VAL A 183 3.89 3.02 10.96
C VAL A 183 2.69 2.87 11.88
N LYS A 184 2.84 3.09 13.19
CA LYS A 184 1.70 3.04 14.13
C LYS A 184 0.66 4.09 13.75
N LYS A 185 -0.64 3.78 13.93
CA LYS A 185 -1.69 4.81 13.88
C LYS A 185 -1.40 5.87 14.95
N GLY A 186 -1.56 7.15 14.62
CA GLY A 186 -1.60 8.21 15.62
C GLY A 186 -2.78 7.98 16.55
N HIS A 187 -2.67 8.41 17.81
CA HIS A 187 -3.73 8.22 18.81
C HIS A 187 -4.92 9.19 18.65
N ASP A 188 -4.95 10.01 17.59
CA ASP A 188 -5.79 11.23 17.51
C ASP A 188 -6.89 11.24 16.42
N ASP A 189 -7.10 10.17 15.65
CA ASP A 189 -8.03 10.24 14.48
C ASP A 189 -9.32 9.43 14.62
N SER A 190 -9.73 8.99 15.83
CA SER A 190 -11.05 8.40 16.00
C SER A 190 -11.52 8.40 17.45
N ASP A 191 -12.07 9.52 17.94
CA ASP A 191 -13.05 9.53 19.03
C ASP A 191 -13.98 10.76 19.04
N ASP A 192 -13.97 11.62 18.00
CA ASP A 192 -14.93 12.73 17.87
C ASP A 192 -16.15 12.35 16.99
N GLU A 193 -16.77 11.20 17.28
CA GLU A 193 -18.20 11.01 16.99
C GLU A 193 -19.01 11.14 18.29
N GLU A 194 -18.81 12.24 19.03
CA GLU A 194 -19.76 12.67 20.06
C GLU A 194 -20.94 13.46 19.44
N ASP A 195 -22.09 12.80 19.42
CA ASP A 195 -23.37 13.33 19.90
C ASP A 195 -23.86 14.68 19.33
N MET A 196 -24.16 14.72 18.02
CA MET A 196 -25.08 15.73 17.47
C MET A 196 -26.56 15.38 17.79
N LYS A 197 -26.91 15.32 19.09
CA LYS A 197 -28.30 15.54 19.51
C LYS A 197 -28.58 17.04 19.52
N LYS A 198 -29.09 17.54 18.40
CA LYS A 198 -29.62 18.91 18.28
C LYS A 198 -30.63 19.20 19.40
N PRO A 199 -30.48 20.28 20.20
CA PRO A 199 -31.55 20.74 21.05
C PRO A 199 -32.66 21.39 20.20
N ALA A 200 -33.92 21.08 20.55
CA ALA A 200 -35.10 21.67 19.91
C ALA A 200 -35.12 23.20 20.11
N PRO A 201 -35.62 23.98 19.14
CA PRO A 201 -35.71 25.43 19.28
C PRO A 201 -36.75 25.81 20.35
N PRO A 202 -36.54 26.92 21.09
CA PRO A 202 -37.45 27.35 22.13
C PRO A 202 -38.79 27.83 21.55
N VAL A 203 -39.87 27.38 22.18
CA VAL A 203 -41.25 27.78 21.92
C VAL A 203 -41.41 29.28 22.21
N GLN A 204 -41.62 30.09 21.18
CA GLN A 204 -42.05 31.49 21.34
C GLN A 204 -43.57 31.53 21.50
N SER A 205 -44.02 31.96 22.68
CA SER A 205 -45.41 32.29 22.99
C SER A 205 -45.75 33.68 22.44
N GLY A 206 -46.36 33.72 21.26
CA GLY A 206 -47.01 34.93 20.75
C GLY A 206 -48.39 35.14 21.40
N PRO A 207 -48.82 36.39 21.67
CA PRO A 207 -50.12 36.68 22.27
C PRO A 207 -51.26 36.36 21.31
N ARG A 208 -52.33 35.75 21.83
CA ARG A 208 -53.51 35.34 21.06
C ARG A 208 -54.32 36.56 20.58
N PRO A 209 -54.84 36.59 19.34
CA PRO A 209 -55.72 37.66 18.89
C PRO A 209 -57.13 37.50 19.49
N ALA A 210 -57.62 38.54 20.15
CA ALA A 210 -58.94 38.62 20.79
C ALA A 210 -60.04 39.07 19.82
N TRP A 211 -60.43 38.23 18.86
CA TRP A 211 -61.57 38.54 17.98
C TRP A 211 -62.09 37.29 17.30
N LYS A 212 -63.11 36.68 17.92
CA LYS A 212 -64.27 36.04 17.29
C LYS A 212 -65.19 35.51 18.38
N ALA A 213 -66.07 36.39 18.85
CA ALA A 213 -67.38 35.99 19.35
C ALA A 213 -68.39 36.12 18.20
N LEU A 214 -69.44 35.31 18.28
CA LEU A 214 -70.65 35.25 17.43
C LEU A 214 -70.55 34.35 16.20
N PHE A 215 -71.20 33.18 16.27
CA PHE A 215 -72.57 32.96 15.75
C PHE A 215 -73.19 31.82 16.57
N CYS A 216 -74.20 32.15 17.39
CA CYS A 216 -75.63 31.93 17.13
C CYS A 216 -76.08 30.48 17.33
N GLY A 217 -76.86 30.27 18.39
CA GLY A 217 -77.74 29.12 18.53
C GLY A 217 -79.08 29.31 17.80
N LEU A 218 -79.92 28.29 18.02
CA LEU A 218 -81.33 28.11 17.65
C LEU A 218 -81.63 27.62 16.23
N LEU A 219 -81.92 26.31 16.12
CA LEU A 219 -83.25 25.75 16.40
C LEU A 219 -83.13 24.29 16.88
#